data_AF-H1FRT7-F1
#
_entry.id   AF-H1FRT7-F1
#
_cell.length_a   1.000
_cell.length_b   1.000
_cell.length_c   1.000
_cell.angle_alpha   90.00
_cell.angle_beta   90.00
_cell.angle_gamma   90.00
#
_symmetry.space_group_name_H-M   'P 1'
#
loop_
_entity.id
_entity.type
_entity.pdbx_description
1 polymer ?
#
loop_
_entity_poly.entity_id
_entity_poly.type
_entity_poly.pdbx_seq_one_letter_code
_entity_poly.pdbx_strand_id
1 'polypeptide(L)'
;MSKLHKNALLQYEDMIMNLEDKYLPVGAQFMNIHDTYDLLKNRDRGKLYNSLEQDYEKLKKHNPNLHVMHFLDTKNTTILRMHKPSSFDDDLTNIRPIVAKTNKDKKTNFGFETGKNGITYRVTIPFITRKNEHLGVLEFGIKPQYFANRLDNLLHVESEILVKTSTMKNLSYKTNFDRIGDFSVISKNSIFKNFRDKINLNKKEQIIQDKNKTYILFNDLCLRDYNNEIVGKVIIAKDITKTVIENRNSLIMLNSINIMILFICYLLIYFIFTRYSNKLISAYENIQELEIAVDTDALTGINNRTSLDSFLKANVKHENKYAIIFLDIDHFKNINDTYGHDVGDTILKELANIILKSIRLDDFFARWGGEEFVIVLKTNSIQNAVKITKNIRENIHSTLFHNSIPVTCSFGVTMIDRPDDLDMVLKRADKLLYDAKDAGRDCIKSSS
;
A
#
# COMPACT_ATOMS: atom_id res chain seq x y z
N MET A 1 -21.39 -13.09 -2.96
CA MET A 1 -22.74 -13.20 -2.37
C MET A 1 -22.66 -12.67 -0.95
N SER A 2 -23.10 -11.44 -0.72
CA SER A 2 -23.06 -10.83 0.61
C SER A 2 -23.89 -11.62 1.65
N LYS A 3 -23.58 -11.46 2.94
CA LYS A 3 -24.33 -12.09 4.04
C LYS A 3 -25.82 -11.73 4.01
N LEU A 4 -26.12 -10.49 3.65
CA LEU A 4 -27.49 -9.99 3.49
C LEU A 4 -28.26 -10.76 2.41
N HIS A 5 -27.62 -11.02 1.26
CA HIS A 5 -28.22 -11.80 0.18
C HIS A 5 -28.61 -13.20 0.67
N LYS A 6 -27.66 -13.95 1.24
CA LYS A 6 -27.93 -15.31 1.73
C LYS A 6 -29.08 -15.33 2.75
N ASN A 7 -29.09 -14.34 3.65
CA ASN A 7 -30.17 -14.20 4.62
C ASN A 7 -31.51 -13.91 3.95
N ALA A 8 -31.57 -13.05 2.93
CA ALA A 8 -32.80 -12.75 2.21
C ALA A 8 -33.39 -13.99 1.51
N LEU A 9 -32.54 -14.82 0.89
CA LEU A 9 -32.96 -16.06 0.26
C LEU A 9 -33.52 -17.05 1.29
N LEU A 10 -32.78 -17.28 2.39
CA LEU A 10 -33.22 -18.17 3.46
C LEU A 10 -34.54 -17.72 4.09
N GLN A 11 -34.69 -16.42 4.36
CA GLN A 11 -35.93 -15.88 4.92
C GLN A 11 -37.10 -16.00 3.95
N TYR A 12 -36.87 -15.82 2.65
CA TYR A 12 -37.91 -16.02 1.64
C TYR A 12 -38.35 -17.49 1.55
N GLU A 13 -37.40 -18.43 1.51
CA GLU A 13 -37.69 -19.87 1.49
C GLU A 13 -38.44 -20.31 2.76
N ASP A 14 -38.01 -19.82 3.93
CA ASP A 14 -38.68 -20.06 5.20
C ASP A 14 -40.12 -19.50 5.22
N MET A 15 -40.36 -18.32 4.63
CA MET A 15 -41.71 -17.78 4.50
C MET A 15 -42.63 -18.67 3.65
N ILE A 16 -42.10 -19.23 2.56
CA ILE A 16 -42.84 -20.15 1.70
C ILE A 16 -43.20 -21.41 2.49
N MET A 17 -42.21 -22.09 3.09
CA MET A 17 -42.44 -23.30 3.88
C MET A 17 -43.42 -23.06 5.03
N ASN A 18 -43.27 -21.96 5.77
CA ASN A 18 -44.18 -21.61 6.86
C ASN A 18 -45.63 -21.37 6.39
N LEU A 19 -45.84 -20.82 5.19
CA LEU A 19 -47.19 -20.68 4.64
C LEU A 19 -47.78 -22.04 4.27
N GLU A 20 -46.98 -22.93 3.67
CA GLU A 20 -47.42 -24.28 3.32
C GLU A 20 -47.83 -25.03 4.59
N ASP A 21 -46.94 -25.11 5.58
CA ASP A 21 -47.16 -25.79 6.86
C ASP A 21 -48.29 -25.18 7.69
N LYS A 22 -48.51 -23.87 7.59
CA LYS A 22 -49.58 -23.19 8.33
C LYS A 22 -50.96 -23.46 7.72
N TYR A 23 -51.09 -23.43 6.40
CA TYR A 23 -52.41 -23.50 5.76
C TYR A 23 -52.95 -24.92 5.58
N LEU A 24 -52.08 -25.93 5.58
CA LEU A 24 -52.46 -27.35 5.62
C LEU A 24 -53.39 -27.70 6.82
N PRO A 25 -53.00 -27.47 8.10
CA PRO A 25 -53.84 -27.77 9.25
C PRO A 25 -55.04 -26.84 9.36
N VAL A 26 -54.92 -25.57 8.95
CA VAL A 26 -56.05 -24.65 8.88
C VAL A 26 -57.10 -25.19 7.92
N GLY A 27 -56.70 -25.63 6.71
CA GLY A 27 -57.59 -26.30 5.78
C GLY A 27 -58.29 -27.49 6.44
N ALA A 28 -57.55 -28.37 7.10
CA ALA A 28 -58.11 -29.53 7.80
C ALA A 28 -59.10 -29.14 8.91
N GLN A 29 -58.86 -28.04 9.63
CA GLN A 29 -59.79 -27.54 10.64
C GLN A 29 -61.12 -27.12 9.99
N PHE A 30 -61.08 -26.32 8.92
CA PHE A 30 -62.29 -25.92 8.19
C PHE A 30 -63.04 -27.12 7.59
N MET A 31 -62.33 -28.21 7.26
CA MET A 31 -62.96 -29.45 6.81
C MET A 31 -63.68 -30.22 7.92
N ASN A 32 -63.23 -30.11 9.17
CA ASN A 32 -63.75 -30.87 10.30
C ASN A 32 -64.86 -30.16 11.09
N ILE A 33 -65.20 -28.91 10.74
CA ILE A 33 -66.36 -28.21 11.32
C ILE A 33 -67.62 -29.00 10.93
N HIS A 34 -68.39 -29.43 11.95
CA HIS A 34 -69.60 -30.24 11.78
C HIS A 34 -70.49 -29.64 10.67
N ASP A 35 -70.98 -30.52 9.79
CA ASP A 35 -71.86 -30.23 8.65
C ASP A 35 -71.19 -29.63 7.40
N THR A 36 -69.91 -29.22 7.43
CA THR A 36 -69.23 -28.65 6.24
C THR A 36 -69.28 -29.59 5.03
N TYR A 37 -69.10 -30.91 5.27
CA TYR A 37 -69.20 -31.94 4.24
C TYR A 37 -70.59 -32.01 3.58
N ASP A 38 -71.65 -32.06 4.39
CA ASP A 38 -73.02 -32.20 3.91
C ASP A 38 -73.50 -30.90 3.25
N LEU A 39 -73.12 -29.75 3.80
CA LEU A 39 -73.42 -28.43 3.24
C LEU A 39 -72.74 -28.20 1.88
N LEU A 40 -71.50 -28.66 1.71
CA LEU A 40 -70.81 -28.61 0.41
C LEU A 40 -71.44 -29.56 -0.60
N LYS A 41 -71.81 -30.78 -0.19
CA LYS A 41 -72.48 -31.76 -1.07
C LYS A 41 -73.85 -31.27 -1.54
N ASN A 42 -74.62 -30.66 -0.64
CA ASN A 42 -75.94 -30.11 -0.95
C ASN A 42 -75.89 -28.69 -1.56
N ARG A 43 -74.70 -28.10 -1.69
CA ARG A 43 -74.47 -26.71 -2.14
C ARG A 43 -75.31 -25.67 -1.36
N ASP A 44 -75.55 -25.88 -0.06
CA ASP A 44 -76.27 -24.94 0.82
C ASP A 44 -75.34 -23.80 1.25
N ARG A 45 -75.16 -22.83 0.34
CA ARG A 45 -74.21 -21.71 0.47
C ARG A 45 -74.47 -20.83 1.69
N GLY A 46 -75.73 -20.56 1.99
CA GLY A 46 -76.12 -19.66 3.06
C GLY A 46 -75.72 -20.23 4.43
N LYS A 47 -76.08 -21.49 4.68
CA LYS A 47 -75.66 -22.17 5.91
C LYS A 47 -74.16 -22.39 5.97
N LEU A 48 -73.52 -22.74 4.84
CA LEU A 48 -72.07 -22.90 4.78
C LEU A 48 -71.36 -21.60 5.16
N TYR A 49 -71.75 -20.45 4.58
CA TYR A 49 -71.16 -19.16 4.93
C TYR A 49 -71.35 -18.83 6.41
N ASN A 50 -72.58 -18.93 6.92
CA ASN A 50 -72.88 -18.62 8.32
C ASN A 50 -72.10 -19.51 9.30
N SER A 51 -71.88 -20.78 8.95
CA SER A 51 -71.10 -21.70 9.79
C SER A 51 -69.61 -21.37 9.85
N LEU A 52 -69.06 -20.73 8.80
CA LEU A 52 -67.61 -20.51 8.65
C LEU A 52 -67.20 -19.05 8.84
N GLU A 53 -68.14 -18.10 8.85
CA GLU A 53 -67.87 -16.66 8.87
C GLU A 53 -66.98 -16.24 10.06
N GLN A 54 -67.29 -16.72 11.27
CA GLN A 54 -66.52 -16.35 12.47
C GLN A 54 -65.07 -16.82 12.39
N ASP A 55 -64.83 -18.04 11.92
CA ASP A 55 -63.48 -18.60 11.84
C ASP A 55 -62.70 -17.99 10.68
N TYR A 56 -63.37 -17.66 9.58
CA TYR A 56 -62.78 -16.90 8.49
C TYR A 56 -62.33 -15.49 8.94
N GLU A 57 -63.17 -14.77 9.69
CA GLU A 57 -62.81 -13.44 10.23
C GLU A 57 -61.68 -13.53 11.26
N LYS A 58 -61.65 -14.55 12.13
CA LYS A 58 -60.50 -14.83 13.01
C LYS A 58 -59.22 -15.08 12.20
N LEU A 59 -59.29 -15.91 11.16
CA LEU A 59 -58.14 -16.23 10.32
C LEU A 59 -57.61 -14.97 9.61
N LYS A 60 -58.51 -14.13 9.08
CA LYS A 60 -58.18 -12.86 8.42
C LYS A 60 -57.58 -11.83 9.39
N LYS A 61 -58.06 -11.79 10.65
CA LYS A 61 -57.46 -10.96 11.71
C LYS A 61 -56.02 -11.38 12.01
N HIS A 62 -55.73 -12.68 12.03
CA HIS A 62 -54.37 -13.21 12.26
C HIS A 62 -53.47 -13.13 11.01
N ASN A 63 -54.05 -13.13 9.81
CA ASN A 63 -53.33 -12.89 8.56
C ASN A 63 -54.05 -11.87 7.68
N PRO A 64 -53.78 -10.56 7.86
CA PRO A 64 -54.39 -9.50 7.06
C PRO A 64 -54.07 -9.59 5.55
N ASN A 65 -53.05 -10.37 5.16
CA ASN A 65 -52.70 -10.60 3.76
C ASN A 65 -53.52 -11.72 3.10
N LEU A 66 -54.30 -12.50 3.87
CA LEU A 66 -55.29 -13.41 3.33
C LEU A 66 -56.43 -12.60 2.71
N HIS A 67 -56.66 -12.79 1.41
CA HIS A 67 -57.69 -12.05 0.68
C HIS A 67 -58.58 -12.92 -0.19
N VAL A 68 -58.23 -14.20 -0.35
CA VAL A 68 -59.07 -15.22 -0.98
C VAL A 68 -59.19 -16.38 -0.01
N MET A 69 -60.42 -16.76 0.27
CA MET A 69 -60.79 -18.09 0.75
C MET A 69 -62.01 -18.54 -0.05
N HIS A 70 -61.91 -19.71 -0.67
CA HIS A 70 -62.77 -20.09 -1.77
C HIS A 70 -62.96 -21.61 -1.83
N PHE A 71 -64.22 -22.04 -1.84
CA PHE A 71 -64.64 -23.42 -1.99
C PHE A 71 -65.09 -23.68 -3.42
N LEU A 72 -64.47 -24.65 -4.08
CA LEU A 72 -64.81 -25.09 -5.42
C LEU A 72 -65.20 -26.56 -5.42
N ASP A 73 -66.06 -26.97 -6.33
CA ASP A 73 -66.43 -28.37 -6.50
C ASP A 73 -65.40 -29.15 -7.36
N THR A 74 -65.68 -30.44 -7.59
CA THR A 74 -64.85 -31.33 -8.42
C THR A 74 -64.78 -30.95 -9.90
N LYS A 75 -65.66 -30.05 -10.36
CA LYS A 75 -65.69 -29.50 -11.73
C LYS A 75 -65.06 -28.10 -11.81
N ASN A 76 -64.34 -27.66 -10.77
CA ASN A 76 -63.75 -26.33 -10.65
C ASN A 76 -64.79 -25.17 -10.64
N THR A 77 -66.05 -25.48 -10.35
CA THR A 77 -67.12 -24.48 -10.25
C THR A 77 -67.13 -23.90 -8.84
N THR A 78 -67.25 -22.57 -8.73
CA THR A 78 -67.34 -21.89 -7.44
C THR A 78 -68.58 -22.32 -6.66
N ILE A 79 -68.39 -22.88 -5.46
CA ILE A 79 -69.46 -23.12 -4.50
C ILE A 79 -69.68 -21.86 -3.65
N LEU A 80 -68.61 -21.38 -2.98
CA LEU A 80 -68.67 -20.26 -2.04
C LEU A 80 -67.32 -19.51 -1.97
N ARG A 81 -67.37 -18.18 -2.06
CA ARG A 81 -66.24 -17.29 -1.78
C ARG A 81 -66.47 -16.57 -0.46
N MET A 82 -65.71 -16.91 0.59
CA MET A 82 -65.85 -16.21 1.88
C MET A 82 -65.58 -14.71 1.76
N HIS A 83 -64.67 -14.32 0.85
CA HIS A 83 -64.31 -12.93 0.57
C HIS A 83 -65.28 -12.18 -0.36
N LYS A 84 -66.18 -12.89 -1.05
CA LYS A 84 -67.20 -12.31 -1.94
C LYS A 84 -68.39 -13.27 -2.14
N PRO A 85 -69.25 -13.45 -1.11
CA PRO A 85 -70.27 -14.52 -1.12
C PRO A 85 -71.29 -14.41 -2.25
N SER A 86 -71.53 -13.20 -2.76
CA SER A 86 -72.45 -12.92 -3.87
C SER A 86 -71.96 -13.39 -5.25
N SER A 87 -70.73 -13.88 -5.38
CA SER A 87 -70.18 -14.38 -6.65
C SER A 87 -69.96 -15.88 -6.57
N PHE A 88 -70.75 -16.66 -7.30
CA PHE A 88 -70.75 -18.13 -7.29
C PHE A 88 -71.14 -18.72 -8.66
N ASP A 89 -71.10 -20.06 -8.80
CA ASP A 89 -71.47 -20.83 -10.01
C ASP A 89 -70.67 -20.53 -11.29
N ASP A 90 -69.57 -19.79 -11.20
CA ASP A 90 -68.65 -19.63 -12.31
C ASP A 90 -67.61 -20.76 -12.38
N ASP A 91 -67.40 -21.28 -13.58
CA ASP A 91 -66.37 -22.28 -13.90
C ASP A 91 -65.00 -21.60 -14.03
N LEU A 92 -64.04 -22.05 -13.21
CA LEU A 92 -62.69 -21.52 -13.19
C LEU A 92 -61.66 -22.40 -13.88
N THR A 93 -62.04 -23.49 -14.56
CA THR A 93 -61.11 -24.46 -15.17
C THR A 93 -60.03 -23.79 -16.03
N ASN A 94 -60.40 -22.82 -16.88
CA ASN A 94 -59.47 -22.14 -17.78
C ASN A 94 -58.77 -20.91 -17.15
N ILE A 95 -59.21 -20.47 -15.97
CA ILE A 95 -58.78 -19.22 -15.32
C ILE A 95 -57.94 -19.51 -14.06
N ARG A 96 -58.07 -20.72 -13.49
CA ARG A 96 -57.37 -21.21 -12.29
C ARG A 96 -56.76 -22.60 -12.53
N PRO A 97 -55.71 -22.70 -13.37
CA PRO A 97 -54.98 -23.94 -13.59
C PRO A 97 -54.55 -24.67 -12.31
N ILE A 98 -54.15 -23.95 -11.25
CA ILE A 98 -53.72 -24.58 -10.00
C ILE A 98 -54.86 -25.35 -9.31
N VAL A 99 -56.09 -24.82 -9.36
CA VAL A 99 -57.27 -25.48 -8.80
C VAL A 99 -57.63 -26.72 -9.63
N ALA A 100 -57.60 -26.60 -10.96
CA ALA A 100 -57.85 -27.72 -11.86
C ALA A 100 -56.83 -28.86 -11.65
N LYS A 101 -55.55 -28.52 -11.43
CA LYS A 101 -54.50 -29.48 -11.07
C LYS A 101 -54.79 -30.16 -9.73
N THR A 102 -55.15 -29.41 -8.69
CA THR A 102 -55.48 -29.97 -7.38
C THR A 102 -56.69 -30.90 -7.42
N ASN A 103 -57.74 -30.54 -8.17
CA ASN A 103 -58.91 -31.41 -8.38
C ASN A 103 -58.55 -32.71 -9.12
N LYS A 104 -57.66 -32.63 -10.11
CA LYS A 104 -57.20 -33.78 -10.90
C LYS A 104 -56.28 -34.71 -10.11
N ASP A 105 -55.25 -34.16 -9.48
CA ASP A 105 -54.18 -34.90 -8.83
C ASP A 105 -54.55 -35.31 -7.40
N LYS A 106 -55.58 -34.68 -6.82
CA LYS A 106 -56.03 -34.87 -5.42
C LYS A 106 -54.89 -34.65 -4.42
N LYS A 107 -53.99 -33.73 -4.74
CA LYS A 107 -52.85 -33.33 -3.92
C LYS A 107 -52.87 -31.84 -3.70
N THR A 108 -52.42 -31.42 -2.52
CA THR A 108 -52.25 -30.00 -2.23
C THR A 108 -51.22 -29.41 -3.20
N ASN A 109 -51.56 -28.27 -3.81
CA ASN A 109 -50.64 -27.51 -4.64
C ASN A 109 -50.50 -26.08 -4.10
N PHE A 110 -49.29 -25.54 -4.25
CA PHE A 110 -48.91 -24.20 -3.84
C PHE A 110 -48.24 -23.49 -5.01
N GLY A 111 -48.25 -22.16 -4.97
CA GLY A 111 -47.48 -21.35 -5.91
C GLY A 111 -48.13 -20.03 -6.24
N PHE A 112 -47.36 -19.17 -6.91
CA PHE A 112 -47.87 -17.91 -7.42
C PHE A 112 -48.68 -18.11 -8.69
N GLU A 113 -49.87 -17.53 -8.76
CA GLU A 113 -50.72 -17.57 -9.94
C GLU A 113 -51.20 -16.16 -10.29
N THR A 114 -51.19 -15.83 -11.58
CA THR A 114 -51.71 -14.56 -12.06
C THR A 114 -53.24 -14.62 -12.19
N GLY A 115 -53.92 -13.61 -11.66
CA GLY A 115 -55.35 -13.42 -11.77
C GLY A 115 -55.68 -12.05 -12.35
N LYS A 116 -56.97 -11.72 -12.48
CA LYS A 116 -57.46 -10.45 -13.04
C LYS A 116 -56.92 -9.18 -12.34
N ASN A 117 -56.51 -9.31 -11.07
CA ASN A 117 -56.11 -8.21 -10.18
C ASN A 117 -54.63 -8.27 -9.75
N GLY A 118 -53.80 -9.05 -10.43
CA GLY A 118 -52.36 -9.16 -10.15
C GLY A 118 -51.92 -10.60 -9.87
N ILE A 119 -50.83 -10.77 -9.13
CA ILE A 119 -50.29 -12.07 -8.72
C ILE A 119 -50.73 -12.41 -7.29
N THR A 120 -50.96 -13.68 -7.00
CA THR A 120 -51.36 -14.15 -5.66
C THR A 120 -50.65 -15.46 -5.36
N TYR A 121 -50.13 -15.60 -4.13
CA TYR A 121 -49.65 -16.89 -3.67
C TYR A 121 -50.85 -17.72 -3.24
N ARG A 122 -51.05 -18.87 -3.88
CA ARG A 122 -52.21 -19.72 -3.66
C ARG A 122 -51.82 -20.98 -2.93
N VAL A 123 -52.69 -21.40 -2.04
CA VAL A 123 -52.67 -22.70 -1.37
C VAL A 123 -53.97 -23.40 -1.73
N THR A 124 -53.91 -24.50 -2.45
CA THR A 124 -55.09 -25.25 -2.88
C THR A 124 -55.05 -26.64 -2.26
N ILE A 125 -56.04 -26.95 -1.45
CA ILE A 125 -56.10 -28.19 -0.66
C ILE A 125 -57.30 -29.00 -1.16
N PRO A 126 -57.13 -30.26 -1.59
CA PRO A 126 -58.23 -31.10 -2.01
C PRO A 126 -59.11 -31.44 -0.81
N PHE A 127 -60.42 -31.34 -1.00
CA PHE A 127 -61.41 -31.69 0.00
C PHE A 127 -61.79 -33.16 -0.15
N ILE A 128 -61.26 -34.00 0.75
CA ILE A 128 -61.47 -35.45 0.73
C ILE A 128 -62.11 -35.87 2.05
N THR A 129 -63.20 -36.64 1.99
CA THR A 129 -63.90 -37.17 3.17
C THR A 129 -63.10 -38.29 3.84
N ARG A 130 -63.47 -38.64 5.08
CA ARG A 130 -62.92 -39.85 5.76
C ARG A 130 -63.20 -41.15 4.99
N LYS A 131 -64.21 -41.16 4.11
CA LYS A 131 -64.54 -42.28 3.21
C LYS A 131 -63.79 -42.20 1.86
N ASN A 132 -62.79 -41.34 1.74
CA ASN A 132 -61.99 -41.10 0.55
C ASN A 132 -62.79 -40.55 -0.67
N GLU A 133 -63.92 -39.90 -0.41
CA GLU A 133 -64.72 -39.21 -1.44
C GLU A 133 -64.16 -37.80 -1.65
N HIS A 134 -63.85 -37.44 -2.90
CA HIS A 134 -63.35 -36.12 -3.25
C HIS A 134 -64.52 -35.19 -3.61
N LEU A 135 -64.62 -34.08 -2.90
CA LEU A 135 -65.76 -33.16 -2.95
C LEU A 135 -65.39 -31.80 -3.60
N GLY A 136 -64.10 -31.53 -3.81
CA GLY A 136 -63.62 -30.34 -4.49
C GLY A 136 -62.34 -29.77 -3.89
N VAL A 137 -62.17 -28.45 -3.91
CA VAL A 137 -60.94 -27.77 -3.47
C VAL A 137 -61.26 -26.60 -2.55
N LEU A 138 -60.49 -26.49 -1.47
CA LEU A 138 -60.39 -25.29 -0.65
C LEU A 138 -59.14 -24.50 -1.06
N GLU A 139 -59.35 -23.28 -1.54
CA GLU A 139 -58.32 -22.36 -1.98
C GLU A 139 -58.15 -21.22 -0.97
N PHE A 140 -56.91 -20.95 -0.58
CA PHE A 140 -56.48 -19.73 0.10
C PHE A 140 -55.58 -18.90 -0.81
N GLY A 141 -55.75 -17.58 -0.80
CA GLY A 141 -54.89 -16.65 -1.56
C GLY A 141 -54.29 -15.58 -0.66
N ILE A 142 -52.97 -15.54 -0.64
CA ILE A 142 -52.16 -14.60 0.12
C ILE A 142 -51.63 -13.53 -0.83
N LYS A 143 -51.82 -12.26 -0.43
CA LYS A 143 -51.31 -11.10 -1.17
C LYS A 143 -49.78 -11.17 -1.27
N PRO A 144 -49.18 -10.85 -2.43
CA PRO A 144 -47.73 -10.91 -2.61
C PRO A 144 -46.99 -9.90 -1.72
N GLN A 145 -47.65 -8.83 -1.27
CA GLN A 145 -47.13 -7.87 -0.28
C GLN A 145 -46.74 -8.54 1.05
N TYR A 146 -47.28 -9.71 1.38
CA TYR A 146 -46.86 -10.50 2.53
C TYR A 146 -45.34 -10.75 2.53
N PHE A 147 -44.79 -11.14 1.39
CA PHE A 147 -43.37 -11.47 1.26
C PHE A 147 -42.50 -10.21 1.31
N ALA A 148 -42.86 -9.18 0.53
CA ALA A 148 -42.15 -7.92 0.48
C ALA A 148 -42.08 -7.24 1.87
N ASN A 149 -43.23 -6.98 2.49
CA ASN A 149 -43.29 -6.29 3.77
C ASN A 149 -42.57 -7.06 4.89
N ARG A 150 -42.60 -8.40 4.84
CA ARG A 150 -41.92 -9.22 5.84
C ARG A 150 -40.40 -9.21 5.65
N LEU A 151 -39.91 -9.23 4.42
CA LEU A 151 -38.50 -9.03 4.11
C LEU A 151 -38.02 -7.64 4.53
N ASP A 152 -38.80 -6.60 4.22
CA ASP A 152 -38.49 -5.21 4.57
C ASP A 152 -38.30 -5.04 6.08
N ASN A 153 -39.24 -5.58 6.86
CA ASN A 153 -39.19 -5.51 8.32
C ASN A 153 -38.05 -6.34 8.93
N LEU A 154 -37.84 -7.58 8.47
CA LEU A 154 -36.85 -8.48 9.06
C LEU A 154 -35.41 -8.09 8.74
N LEU A 155 -35.17 -7.57 7.53
CA LEU A 155 -33.83 -7.28 7.05
C LEU A 155 -33.51 -5.78 7.07
N HIS A 156 -34.47 -4.94 7.44
CA HIS A 156 -34.41 -3.48 7.33
C HIS A 156 -33.97 -3.08 5.92
N VAL A 157 -34.76 -3.52 4.94
CA VAL A 157 -34.57 -3.31 3.50
C VAL A 157 -35.85 -2.76 2.89
N GLU A 158 -35.76 -2.40 1.62
CA GLU A 158 -36.91 -1.96 0.82
C GLU A 158 -37.06 -2.92 -0.34
N SER A 159 -38.27 -3.42 -0.58
CA SER A 159 -38.51 -4.40 -1.63
C SER A 159 -39.59 -3.97 -2.60
N GLU A 160 -39.49 -4.50 -3.82
CA GLU A 160 -40.44 -4.26 -4.89
C GLU A 160 -40.68 -5.57 -5.67
N ILE A 161 -41.95 -5.83 -5.99
CA ILE A 161 -42.41 -7.05 -6.64
C ILE A 161 -42.60 -6.78 -8.13
N LEU A 162 -41.91 -7.61 -8.91
CA LEU A 162 -41.92 -7.64 -10.36
C LEU A 162 -42.64 -8.89 -10.85
N VAL A 163 -43.47 -8.77 -11.87
CA VAL A 163 -44.18 -9.91 -12.48
C VAL A 163 -43.93 -9.92 -13.97
N LYS A 164 -43.70 -11.11 -14.52
CA LYS A 164 -43.38 -11.27 -15.93
C LYS A 164 -44.53 -10.70 -16.78
N THR A 165 -44.22 -9.81 -17.70
CA THR A 165 -45.25 -9.13 -18.50
C THR A 165 -46.06 -10.12 -19.34
N SER A 166 -45.44 -11.21 -19.80
CA SER A 166 -46.10 -12.27 -20.56
C SER A 166 -47.21 -13.01 -19.79
N THR A 167 -47.10 -13.10 -18.46
CA THR A 167 -48.11 -13.76 -17.61
C THR A 167 -49.25 -12.83 -17.19
N MET A 168 -49.16 -11.55 -17.54
CA MET A 168 -50.14 -10.51 -17.19
C MET A 168 -51.23 -10.29 -18.27
N LYS A 169 -51.27 -11.09 -19.34
CA LYS A 169 -52.20 -10.94 -20.48
C LYS A 169 -53.70 -10.92 -20.08
N ASN A 170 -54.05 -11.51 -18.94
CA ASN A 170 -55.43 -11.64 -18.45
C ASN A 170 -55.81 -10.60 -17.38
N LEU A 171 -55.02 -9.54 -17.17
CA LEU A 171 -55.35 -8.47 -16.22
C LEU A 171 -56.46 -7.58 -16.76
N SER A 172 -57.47 -7.31 -15.92
CA SER A 172 -58.63 -6.48 -16.27
C SER A 172 -58.33 -4.99 -16.32
N TYR A 173 -57.20 -4.55 -15.75
CA TYR A 173 -56.87 -3.13 -15.61
C TYR A 173 -56.00 -2.64 -16.77
N LYS A 174 -56.52 -1.67 -17.53
CA LYS A 174 -55.78 -0.79 -18.47
C LYS A 174 -54.85 0.16 -17.70
N THR A 175 -54.01 -0.33 -16.80
CA THR A 175 -53.02 0.48 -16.09
C THR A 175 -51.66 0.29 -16.75
N ASN A 176 -51.03 1.39 -17.18
CA ASN A 176 -49.63 1.38 -17.57
C ASN A 176 -48.78 1.08 -16.34
N PHE A 177 -48.31 -0.17 -16.23
CA PHE A 177 -47.32 -0.56 -15.24
C PHE A 177 -45.93 -0.12 -15.70
N ASP A 178 -45.15 0.43 -14.78
CA ASP A 178 -43.73 0.66 -15.01
C ASP A 178 -43.05 -0.69 -15.30
N ARG A 179 -42.00 -0.69 -16.12
CA ARG A 179 -41.32 -1.92 -16.55
C ARG A 179 -39.84 -1.89 -16.20
N ILE A 180 -39.29 -3.08 -15.93
CA ILE A 180 -37.87 -3.34 -15.81
C ILE A 180 -37.59 -4.59 -16.65
N GLY A 181 -37.06 -4.41 -17.87
CA GLY A 181 -36.97 -5.48 -18.86
C GLY A 181 -38.34 -6.12 -19.16
N ASP A 182 -38.40 -7.45 -19.10
CA ASP A 182 -39.63 -8.24 -19.36
C ASP A 182 -40.58 -8.32 -18.16
N PHE A 183 -40.34 -7.53 -17.11
CA PHE A 183 -41.15 -7.54 -15.90
C PHE A 183 -41.87 -6.21 -15.70
N SER A 184 -43.11 -6.30 -15.21
CA SER A 184 -43.95 -5.17 -14.80
C SER A 184 -43.94 -5.04 -13.28
N VAL A 185 -43.86 -3.79 -12.81
CA VAL A 185 -43.83 -3.48 -11.38
C VAL A 185 -45.26 -3.45 -10.81
N ILE A 186 -45.53 -4.26 -9.79
CA ILE A 186 -46.87 -4.35 -9.18
C ILE A 186 -46.95 -3.61 -7.83
N SER A 187 -45.89 -3.63 -7.02
CA SER A 187 -45.84 -2.88 -5.76
C SER A 187 -44.98 -1.65 -5.93
N LYS A 188 -45.56 -0.45 -5.98
CA LYS A 188 -44.79 0.78 -6.15
C LYS A 188 -44.11 1.16 -4.84
N ASN A 189 -42.78 0.99 -4.76
CA ASN A 189 -41.97 1.57 -3.69
C ASN A 189 -41.26 2.83 -4.24
N SER A 190 -41.36 3.93 -3.50
CA SER A 190 -40.89 5.26 -3.96
C SER A 190 -39.39 5.31 -4.20
N ILE A 191 -38.60 4.49 -3.49
CA ILE A 191 -37.14 4.46 -3.58
C ILE A 191 -36.69 3.97 -4.95
N PHE A 192 -37.31 2.90 -5.46
CA PHE A 192 -36.95 2.30 -6.76
C PHE A 192 -37.27 3.23 -7.94
N LYS A 193 -38.23 4.17 -7.78
CA LYS A 193 -38.59 5.12 -8.84
C LYS A 193 -37.40 5.97 -9.30
N ASN A 194 -36.49 6.32 -8.39
CA ASN A 194 -35.37 7.22 -8.69
C ASN A 194 -34.26 6.57 -9.51
N PHE A 195 -34.12 5.25 -9.45
CA PHE A 195 -33.01 4.53 -10.07
C PHE A 195 -33.44 3.30 -10.87
N ARG A 196 -34.72 3.21 -11.24
CA ARG A 196 -35.28 2.06 -11.97
C ARG A 196 -34.52 1.76 -13.27
N ASP A 197 -34.19 2.80 -14.02
CA ASP A 197 -33.47 2.68 -15.30
C ASP A 197 -32.03 2.16 -15.14
N LYS A 198 -31.48 2.20 -13.91
CA LYS A 198 -30.15 1.69 -13.59
C LYS A 198 -30.16 0.21 -13.17
N ILE A 199 -31.33 -0.40 -12.96
CA ILE A 199 -31.43 -1.79 -12.49
C ILE A 199 -31.18 -2.77 -13.64
N ASN A 200 -30.11 -3.55 -13.51
CA ASN A 200 -29.84 -4.66 -14.41
C ASN A 200 -30.32 -6.00 -13.79
N LEU A 201 -31.39 -6.57 -14.33
CA LEU A 201 -31.97 -7.83 -13.84
C LEU A 201 -31.15 -9.10 -14.15
N ASN A 202 -30.08 -8.98 -14.95
CA ASN A 202 -29.17 -10.09 -15.23
C ASN A 202 -28.06 -10.20 -14.18
N LYS A 203 -27.85 -9.16 -13.36
CA LYS A 203 -26.91 -9.18 -12.24
C LYS A 203 -27.64 -9.50 -10.95
N LYS A 204 -27.31 -10.62 -10.30
CA LYS A 204 -27.91 -11.03 -9.02
C LYS A 204 -27.73 -10.00 -7.92
N GLU A 205 -26.57 -9.34 -7.89
CA GLU A 205 -26.15 -8.35 -6.89
C GLU A 205 -25.53 -7.16 -7.62
N GLN A 206 -25.94 -5.94 -7.29
CA GLN A 206 -25.39 -4.71 -7.87
C GLN A 206 -25.45 -3.54 -6.89
N ILE A 207 -24.50 -2.61 -7.01
CA ILE A 207 -24.49 -1.37 -6.24
C ILE A 207 -25.07 -0.25 -7.13
N ILE A 208 -25.99 0.52 -6.56
CA ILE A 208 -26.62 1.65 -7.23
C ILE A 208 -26.38 2.90 -6.41
N GLN A 209 -25.87 3.93 -7.05
CA GLN A 209 -25.76 5.26 -6.47
C GLN A 209 -26.87 6.17 -7.00
N ASP A 210 -27.61 6.78 -6.08
CA ASP A 210 -28.66 7.76 -6.34
C ASP A 210 -28.45 8.98 -5.44
N LYS A 211 -28.03 10.09 -6.06
CA LYS A 211 -27.66 11.34 -5.36
C LYS A 211 -26.62 11.07 -4.25
N ASN A 212 -27.01 11.27 -3.00
CA ASN A 212 -26.15 11.08 -1.82
C ASN A 212 -26.32 9.71 -1.17
N LYS A 213 -27.10 8.80 -1.77
CA LYS A 213 -27.37 7.47 -1.24
C LYS A 213 -26.72 6.38 -2.08
N THR A 214 -26.21 5.38 -1.40
CA THR A 214 -25.67 4.16 -2.01
C THR A 214 -26.50 2.97 -1.55
N TYR A 215 -27.06 2.23 -2.50
CA TYR A 215 -27.85 1.04 -2.26
C TYR A 215 -27.11 -0.19 -2.78
N ILE A 216 -27.23 -1.31 -2.06
CA ILE A 216 -26.95 -2.63 -2.60
C ILE A 216 -28.26 -3.31 -2.95
N LEU A 217 -28.37 -3.82 -4.17
CA LEU A 217 -29.59 -4.37 -4.74
C LEU A 217 -29.43 -5.86 -5.08
N PHE A 218 -30.45 -6.64 -4.75
CA PHE A 218 -30.57 -8.07 -5.03
C PHE A 218 -31.84 -8.34 -5.85
N ASN A 219 -31.80 -9.27 -6.80
CA ASN A 219 -32.95 -9.54 -7.69
C ASN A 219 -33.17 -11.01 -8.08
N ASP A 220 -32.60 -11.94 -7.33
CA ASP A 220 -32.68 -13.38 -7.59
C ASP A 220 -33.70 -14.13 -6.74
N LEU A 221 -34.45 -13.42 -5.90
CA LEU A 221 -35.67 -13.95 -5.29
C LEU A 221 -36.74 -14.13 -6.37
N CYS A 222 -36.99 -15.37 -6.76
CA CYS A 222 -37.91 -15.71 -7.83
C CYS A 222 -39.27 -16.14 -7.26
N LEU A 223 -40.33 -15.50 -7.73
CA LEU A 223 -41.70 -15.95 -7.48
C LEU A 223 -42.04 -17.05 -8.49
N ARG A 224 -42.36 -18.24 -7.98
CA ARG A 224 -42.60 -19.43 -8.80
C ARG A 224 -44.04 -19.90 -8.75
N ASP A 225 -44.54 -20.39 -9.87
CA ASP A 225 -45.87 -21.01 -9.93
C ASP A 225 -45.86 -22.47 -9.44
N TYR A 226 -47.02 -23.11 -9.55
CA TYR A 226 -47.24 -24.51 -9.16
C TYR A 226 -46.57 -25.55 -10.08
N ASN A 227 -45.93 -25.10 -11.17
CA ASN A 227 -45.08 -25.91 -12.05
C ASN A 227 -43.59 -25.54 -11.89
N ASN A 228 -43.25 -24.74 -10.88
CA ASN A 228 -41.90 -24.26 -10.59
C ASN A 228 -41.34 -23.27 -11.62
N GLU A 229 -42.18 -22.72 -12.50
CA GLU A 229 -41.79 -21.70 -13.48
C GLU A 229 -41.72 -20.31 -12.85
N ILE A 230 -40.78 -19.48 -13.31
CA ILE A 230 -40.61 -18.11 -12.80
C ILE A 230 -41.70 -17.20 -13.40
N VAL A 231 -42.63 -16.77 -12.55
CA VAL A 231 -43.71 -15.85 -12.90
C VAL A 231 -43.46 -14.43 -12.40
N GLY A 232 -42.51 -14.25 -11.48
CA GLY A 232 -42.12 -12.94 -10.97
C GLY A 232 -40.79 -12.96 -10.23
N LYS A 233 -40.39 -11.78 -9.74
CA LYS A 233 -39.19 -11.58 -8.93
C LYS A 233 -39.47 -10.59 -7.81
N VAL A 234 -38.78 -10.73 -6.69
CA VAL A 234 -38.70 -9.70 -5.65
C VAL A 234 -37.32 -9.06 -5.76
N ILE A 235 -37.28 -7.75 -5.97
CA ILE A 235 -36.06 -6.98 -5.88
C ILE A 235 -35.97 -6.36 -4.49
N ILE A 236 -34.77 -6.36 -3.91
CA ILE A 236 -34.49 -5.81 -2.58
C ILE A 236 -33.39 -4.78 -2.70
N ALA A 237 -33.55 -3.62 -2.08
CA ALA A 237 -32.55 -2.59 -1.94
C ALA A 237 -32.25 -2.33 -0.45
N LYS A 238 -30.98 -2.33 -0.09
CA LYS A 238 -30.49 -1.95 1.25
C LYS A 238 -29.69 -0.66 1.14
N ASP A 239 -30.09 0.37 1.87
CA ASP A 239 -29.30 1.60 2.02
C ASP A 239 -28.03 1.27 2.82
N ILE A 240 -26.88 1.37 2.17
CA ILE A 240 -25.55 1.13 2.74
C ILE A 240 -24.73 2.42 2.83
N THR A 241 -25.38 3.59 2.67
CA THR A 241 -24.71 4.90 2.63
C THR A 241 -23.86 5.13 3.87
N LYS A 242 -24.42 4.86 5.05
CA LYS A 242 -23.70 5.01 6.33
C LYS A 242 -22.46 4.12 6.38
N THR A 243 -22.60 2.84 6.04
CA THR A 243 -21.48 1.89 6.00
C THR A 243 -20.40 2.29 5.01
N VAL A 244 -20.78 2.80 3.83
CA VAL A 244 -19.83 3.30 2.82
C VAL A 244 -19.07 4.52 3.35
N ILE A 245 -19.76 5.48 3.98
CA ILE A 245 -19.14 6.68 4.57
C ILE A 245 -18.19 6.29 5.72
N GLU A 246 -18.62 5.42 6.63
CA GLU A 246 -17.80 4.93 7.75
C GLU A 246 -16.54 4.21 7.27
N ASN A 247 -16.67 3.33 6.27
CA ASN A 247 -15.53 2.64 5.67
C ASN A 247 -14.58 3.62 4.97
N ARG A 248 -15.11 4.58 4.22
CA ARG A 248 -14.30 5.63 3.59
C ARG A 248 -13.54 6.45 4.62
N ASN A 249 -14.20 6.88 5.69
CA ASN A 249 -13.56 7.64 6.77
C ASN A 249 -12.49 6.81 7.48
N SER A 250 -12.74 5.51 7.70
CA SER A 250 -11.76 4.59 8.28
C SER A 250 -10.53 4.42 7.39
N LEU A 251 -10.71 4.30 6.07
CA LEU A 251 -9.62 4.24 5.09
C LEU A 251 -8.80 5.54 5.07
N ILE A 252 -9.48 6.70 5.10
CA ILE A 252 -8.81 8.01 5.17
C ILE A 252 -7.97 8.09 6.45
N MET A 253 -8.54 7.72 7.60
CA MET A 253 -7.84 7.73 8.88
C MET A 253 -6.61 6.81 8.87
N LEU A 254 -6.73 5.58 8.34
CA LEU A 254 -5.62 4.64 8.21
C LEU A 254 -4.50 5.20 7.31
N ASN A 255 -4.86 5.78 6.16
CA ASN A 255 -3.89 6.39 5.26
C ASN A 255 -3.18 7.59 5.90
N SER A 256 -3.90 8.41 6.66
CA SER A 256 -3.31 9.53 7.42
C SER A 256 -2.29 9.04 8.45
N ILE A 257 -2.58 7.94 9.16
CA ILE A 257 -1.64 7.32 10.11
C ILE A 257 -0.39 6.82 9.37
N ASN A 258 -0.54 6.14 8.23
CA ASN A 258 0.59 5.65 7.44
C ASN A 258 1.49 6.80 6.94
N ILE A 259 0.90 7.90 6.44
CA ILE A 259 1.65 9.08 6.01
C ILE A 259 2.44 9.68 7.19
N MET A 260 1.82 9.77 8.38
CA MET A 260 2.49 10.27 9.58
C MET A 260 3.70 9.39 9.98
N ILE A 261 3.56 8.06 9.93
CA ILE A 261 4.67 7.12 10.21
C ILE A 261 5.80 7.28 9.20
N LEU A 262 5.48 7.37 7.91
CA LEU A 262 6.48 7.58 6.86
C LEU A 262 7.24 8.90 7.03
N PHE A 263 6.54 9.96 7.43
CA PHE A 263 7.15 11.26 7.72
C PHE A 263 8.13 11.18 8.90
N ILE A 264 7.75 10.49 9.98
CA ILE A 264 8.63 10.27 11.14
C ILE A 264 9.87 9.46 10.74
N CYS A 265 9.69 8.39 9.95
CA CYS A 265 10.81 7.59 9.46
C CYS A 265 11.76 8.41 8.59
N TYR A 266 11.22 9.26 7.71
CA TYR A 266 12.01 10.17 6.88
C TYR A 266 12.86 11.11 7.75
N LEU A 267 12.27 11.74 8.77
CA LEU A 267 13.00 12.62 9.69
C LEU A 267 14.11 11.88 10.46
N LEU A 268 13.85 10.64 10.90
CA LEU A 268 14.86 9.81 11.57
C LEU A 268 16.02 9.45 10.64
N ILE A 269 15.73 9.03 9.40
CA ILE A 269 16.76 8.71 8.40
C ILE A 269 17.58 9.96 8.08
N TYR A 270 16.91 11.09 7.86
CA TYR A 270 17.58 12.37 7.61
C TYR A 270 18.51 12.77 8.78
N PHE A 271 18.04 12.62 10.03
CA PHE A 271 18.83 12.89 11.22
C PHE A 271 20.05 11.96 11.34
N ILE A 272 19.88 10.66 11.09
CA ILE A 272 21.00 9.69 11.12
C ILE A 272 22.00 10.01 10.02
N PHE A 273 21.51 10.29 8.81
CA PHE A 273 22.35 10.60 7.64
C PHE A 273 23.21 11.83 7.89
N THR A 274 22.61 12.92 8.38
CA THR A 274 23.34 14.16 8.71
C THR A 274 24.38 13.96 9.81
N ARG A 275 24.09 13.14 10.82
CA ARG A 275 25.08 12.78 11.85
C ARG A 275 26.23 11.96 11.28
N TYR A 276 25.94 11.04 10.37
CA TYR A 276 26.95 10.19 9.74
C TYR A 276 27.84 10.99 8.78
N SER A 277 27.25 11.85 7.94
CA SER A 277 28.00 12.72 7.02
C SER A 277 28.97 13.62 7.76
N ASN A 278 28.54 14.23 8.87
CA ASN A 278 29.40 15.11 9.67
C ASN A 278 30.58 14.34 10.28
N LYS A 279 30.36 13.11 10.75
CA LYS A 279 31.45 12.26 11.25
C LYS A 279 32.46 11.89 10.17
N LEU A 280 31.99 11.60 8.95
CA LEU A 280 32.88 11.29 7.82
C LEU A 280 33.76 12.48 7.44
N ILE A 281 33.18 13.69 7.39
CA ILE A 281 33.91 14.91 7.08
C ILE A 281 35.03 15.14 8.10
N SER A 282 34.72 15.10 9.41
CA SER A 282 35.75 15.29 10.44
C SER A 282 36.82 14.19 10.45
N ALA A 283 36.46 12.94 10.11
CA ALA A 283 37.45 11.87 9.99
C ALA A 283 38.41 12.11 8.81
N TYR A 284 37.91 12.65 7.70
CA TYR A 284 38.73 12.99 6.54
C TYR A 284 39.71 14.13 6.84
N GLU A 285 39.26 15.19 7.53
CA GLU A 285 40.10 16.31 7.96
C GLU A 285 41.26 15.86 8.85
N ASN A 286 41.00 15.00 9.85
CA ASN A 286 42.03 14.48 10.75
C ASN A 286 43.11 13.65 10.02
N ILE A 287 42.73 12.92 8.97
CA ILE A 287 43.69 12.13 8.18
C ILE A 287 44.65 13.07 7.44
N GLN A 288 44.15 14.16 6.85
CA GLN A 288 45.00 15.12 6.14
C GLN A 288 45.99 15.82 7.07
N GLU A 289 45.60 16.19 8.28
CA GLU A 289 46.51 16.81 9.25
C GLU A 289 47.65 15.87 9.66
N LEU A 290 47.34 14.57 9.85
CA LEU A 290 48.35 13.57 10.18
C LEU A 290 49.35 13.34 9.05
N GLU A 291 48.92 13.36 7.79
CA GLU A 291 49.83 13.21 6.63
C GLU A 291 50.87 14.33 6.57
N ILE A 292 50.46 15.59 6.78
CA ILE A 292 51.38 16.75 6.73
C ILE A 292 52.44 16.69 7.84
N ALA A 293 52.04 16.24 9.04
CA ALA A 293 52.93 16.18 10.21
C ALA A 293 54.01 15.10 10.11
N VAL A 294 53.83 14.08 9.26
CA VAL A 294 54.79 12.97 9.09
C VAL A 294 55.93 13.34 8.12
N ASP A 295 55.70 14.23 7.15
CA ASP A 295 56.61 14.40 6.02
C ASP A 295 57.52 15.65 6.08
N THR A 296 57.30 16.56 7.03
CA THR A 296 58.05 17.84 7.13
C THR A 296 58.77 18.00 8.48
N ASP A 297 59.82 18.84 8.52
CA ASP A 297 60.49 19.28 9.74
C ASP A 297 59.72 20.44 10.37
N ALA A 298 59.30 20.27 11.63
CA ALA A 298 58.40 21.22 12.31
C ALA A 298 58.98 22.63 12.48
N LEU A 299 60.31 22.80 12.50
CA LEU A 299 60.94 24.11 12.66
C LEU A 299 61.10 24.84 11.33
N THR A 300 61.58 24.15 10.30
CA THR A 300 62.00 24.76 9.03
C THR A 300 60.95 24.63 7.92
N GLY A 301 59.97 23.74 8.06
CA GLY A 301 58.90 23.50 7.09
C GLY A 301 59.34 22.78 5.82
N ILE A 302 60.61 22.40 5.70
CA ILE A 302 61.13 21.57 4.60
C ILE A 302 60.94 20.08 4.90
N ASN A 303 61.30 19.21 3.96
CA ASN A 303 61.20 17.76 4.19
C ASN A 303 62.07 17.32 5.37
N ASN A 304 61.61 16.34 6.13
CA ASN A 304 62.43 15.75 7.21
C ASN A 304 63.29 14.58 6.68
N ARG A 305 64.12 14.03 7.57
CA ARG A 305 64.98 12.88 7.27
C ARG A 305 64.20 11.64 6.79
N THR A 306 63.03 11.36 7.36
CA THR A 306 62.19 10.21 6.96
C THR A 306 61.73 10.36 5.50
N SER A 307 61.36 11.59 5.11
CA SER A 307 60.99 11.92 3.73
C SER A 307 62.16 11.80 2.76
N LEU A 308 63.37 12.19 3.19
CA LEU A 308 64.59 11.98 2.40
C LEU A 308 64.87 10.50 2.13
N ASP A 309 64.80 9.65 3.15
CA ASP A 309 65.00 8.21 2.99
C ASP A 309 63.99 7.60 2.02
N SER A 310 62.73 8.04 2.12
CA SER A 310 61.65 7.62 1.22
C SER A 310 61.89 8.10 -0.21
N PHE A 311 62.30 9.35 -0.39
CA PHE A 311 62.63 9.92 -1.70
C PHE A 311 63.79 9.18 -2.36
N LEU A 312 64.89 8.95 -1.64
CA LEU A 312 66.07 8.24 -2.17
C LEU A 312 65.72 6.80 -2.56
N LYS A 313 64.97 6.08 -1.71
CA LYS A 313 64.50 4.72 -2.00
C LYS A 313 63.55 4.64 -3.20
N ALA A 314 62.74 5.67 -3.45
CA ALA A 314 61.79 5.69 -4.56
C ALA A 314 62.45 6.08 -5.88
N ASN A 315 63.31 7.11 -5.86
CA ASN A 315 63.77 7.80 -7.08
C ASN A 315 65.15 7.35 -7.57
N VAL A 316 66.00 6.84 -6.70
CA VAL A 316 67.40 6.49 -7.04
C VAL A 316 67.52 5.04 -7.57
N LYS A 317 66.42 4.45 -8.06
CA LYS A 317 66.33 3.05 -8.53
C LYS A 317 66.44 2.82 -10.05
N HIS A 318 66.34 3.84 -10.90
CA HIS A 318 66.61 3.73 -12.36
C HIS A 318 67.40 4.92 -12.92
N GLU A 319 68.24 4.66 -13.95
CA GLU A 319 69.01 5.48 -14.94
C GLU A 319 69.31 6.99 -14.73
N ASN A 320 68.57 7.69 -13.89
CA ASN A 320 68.82 9.05 -13.45
C ASN A 320 70.05 9.10 -12.53
N LYS A 321 71.01 9.95 -12.90
CA LYS A 321 72.13 10.32 -12.05
C LYS A 321 71.68 11.44 -11.09
N TYR A 322 72.09 11.31 -9.84
CA TYR A 322 71.83 12.29 -8.80
C TYR A 322 73.16 12.70 -8.17
N ALA A 323 73.19 13.88 -7.55
CA ALA A 323 74.25 14.29 -6.65
C ALA A 323 73.67 14.58 -5.26
N ILE A 324 74.40 14.23 -4.22
CA ILE A 324 74.09 14.58 -2.84
C ILE A 324 75.00 15.73 -2.44
N ILE A 325 74.38 16.77 -1.90
CA ILE A 325 75.06 17.85 -1.19
C ILE A 325 74.68 17.71 0.27
N PHE A 326 75.67 17.45 1.10
CA PHE A 326 75.54 17.49 2.55
C PHE A 326 76.12 18.81 3.02
N LEU A 327 75.38 19.56 3.82
CA LEU A 327 75.81 20.86 4.32
C LEU A 327 75.54 21.00 5.82
N ASP A 328 76.36 21.80 6.46
CA ASP A 328 76.28 22.10 7.88
C ASP A 328 76.75 23.54 8.13
N ILE A 329 76.09 24.18 9.09
CA ILE A 329 76.33 25.57 9.45
C ILE A 329 77.61 25.68 10.28
N ASP A 330 78.57 26.46 9.79
CA ASP A 330 79.85 26.64 10.45
C ASP A 330 79.68 27.39 11.78
N HIS A 331 80.23 26.82 12.85
CA HIS A 331 80.21 27.38 14.20
C HIS A 331 78.79 27.64 14.78
N PHE A 332 77.77 26.88 14.36
CA PHE A 332 76.39 27.11 14.81
C PHE A 332 76.22 26.98 16.33
N LYS A 333 76.95 26.08 16.99
CA LYS A 333 77.00 26.04 18.45
C LYS A 333 77.43 27.38 19.06
N ASN A 334 78.44 28.05 18.50
CA ASN A 334 78.87 29.37 19.00
C ASN A 334 77.79 30.42 18.78
N ILE A 335 77.03 30.33 17.68
CA ILE A 335 75.88 31.21 17.43
C ILE A 335 74.83 31.01 18.52
N ASN A 336 74.46 29.76 18.81
CA ASN A 336 73.52 29.44 19.88
C ASN A 336 74.01 29.89 21.25
N ASP A 337 75.28 29.64 21.57
CA ASP A 337 75.88 29.99 22.86
C ASP A 337 75.99 31.52 23.04
N THR A 338 76.11 32.28 21.94
CA THR A 338 76.26 33.74 21.97
C THR A 338 74.93 34.48 21.93
N TYR A 339 73.99 34.02 21.10
CA TYR A 339 72.74 34.74 20.78
C TYR A 339 71.47 34.03 21.27
N GLY A 340 71.59 32.80 21.78
CA GLY A 340 70.48 31.99 22.26
C GLY A 340 69.85 31.12 21.18
N HIS A 341 69.18 30.05 21.61
CA HIS A 341 68.56 29.05 20.72
C HIS A 341 67.46 29.65 19.82
N ASP A 342 66.69 30.63 20.28
CA ASP A 342 65.65 31.27 19.45
C ASP A 342 66.24 31.98 18.21
N VAL A 343 67.44 32.55 18.35
CA VAL A 343 68.18 33.17 17.23
C VAL A 343 68.72 32.08 16.29
N GLY A 344 69.25 30.99 16.84
CA GLY A 344 69.64 29.83 16.04
C GLY A 344 68.50 29.25 15.22
N ASP A 345 67.32 29.09 15.83
CA ASP A 345 66.10 28.63 15.17
C ASP A 345 65.66 29.55 14.03
N THR A 346 65.83 30.86 14.22
CA THR A 346 65.55 31.86 13.18
C THR A 346 66.54 31.73 12.02
N ILE A 347 67.83 31.56 12.33
CA ILE A 347 68.87 31.34 11.32
C ILE A 347 68.60 30.07 10.50
N LEU A 348 68.16 28.98 11.14
CA LEU A 348 67.80 27.74 10.45
C LEU A 348 66.64 27.94 9.46
N LYS A 349 65.61 28.71 9.84
CA LYS A 349 64.48 29.06 8.95
C LYS A 349 64.91 29.95 7.79
N GLU A 350 65.75 30.94 8.05
CA GLU A 350 66.27 31.84 7.01
C GLU A 350 67.16 31.08 6.03
N LEU A 351 68.04 30.21 6.53
CA LEU A 351 68.90 29.34 5.72
C LEU A 351 68.08 28.43 4.81
N ALA A 352 67.07 27.75 5.36
CA ALA A 352 66.20 26.88 4.59
C ALA A 352 65.51 27.65 3.44
N ASN A 353 65.02 28.87 3.70
CA ASN A 353 64.42 29.71 2.68
C ASN A 353 65.40 30.17 1.59
N ILE A 354 66.65 30.49 1.96
CA ILE A 354 67.70 30.86 1.00
C ILE A 354 68.02 29.68 0.08
N ILE A 355 68.14 28.49 0.65
CA ILE A 355 68.43 27.26 -0.11
C ILE A 355 67.27 26.92 -1.04
N LEU A 356 66.02 26.94 -0.55
CA LEU A 356 64.82 26.69 -1.38
C LEU A 356 64.74 27.63 -2.59
N LYS A 357 65.12 28.89 -2.44
CA LYS A 357 65.18 29.86 -3.55
C LYS A 357 66.35 29.63 -4.51
N SER A 358 67.36 28.87 -4.09
CA SER A 358 68.60 28.61 -4.83
C SER A 358 68.59 27.27 -5.59
N ILE A 359 67.58 26.42 -5.35
CA ILE A 359 67.40 25.10 -5.99
C ILE A 359 66.12 25.07 -6.84
N ARG A 360 65.95 24.03 -7.67
CA ARG A 360 64.77 23.85 -8.52
C ARG A 360 63.65 23.16 -7.74
N LEU A 361 62.42 23.28 -8.23
CA LEU A 361 61.25 22.57 -7.68
C LEU A 361 61.41 21.04 -7.69
N ASP A 362 62.15 20.50 -8.66
CA ASP A 362 62.39 19.05 -8.79
C ASP A 362 63.58 18.55 -7.94
N ASP A 363 64.32 19.46 -7.28
CA ASP A 363 65.39 19.09 -6.37
C ASP A 363 64.79 18.78 -4.99
N PHE A 364 65.35 17.80 -4.28
CA PHE A 364 64.87 17.43 -2.96
C PHE A 364 65.71 18.09 -1.88
N PHE A 365 65.08 18.76 -0.93
CA PHE A 365 65.77 19.42 0.18
C PHE A 365 65.15 19.02 1.50
N ALA A 366 66.00 18.55 2.41
CA ALA A 366 65.60 18.06 3.72
C ALA A 366 66.55 18.47 4.84
N ARG A 367 66.00 18.60 6.04
CA ARG A 367 66.78 18.73 7.27
C ARG A 367 67.17 17.33 7.76
N TRP A 368 68.47 17.09 7.89
CA TRP A 368 69.01 15.79 8.31
C TRP A 368 69.15 15.70 9.83
N GLY A 369 69.57 16.80 10.45
CA GLY A 369 69.87 16.90 11.88
C GLY A 369 69.65 18.32 12.43
N GLY A 370 70.25 18.63 13.57
CA GLY A 370 70.08 19.92 14.24
C GLY A 370 70.49 21.12 13.36
N GLU A 371 71.70 21.09 12.82
CA GLU A 371 72.27 22.15 11.96
C GLU A 371 72.66 21.63 10.57
N GLU A 372 72.24 20.41 10.24
CA GLU A 372 72.64 19.65 9.08
C GLU A 372 71.50 19.53 8.07
N PHE A 373 71.81 19.75 6.80
CA PHE A 373 70.85 19.64 5.71
C PHE A 373 71.40 18.84 4.54
N VAL A 374 70.49 18.22 3.80
CA VAL A 374 70.80 17.42 2.62
C VAL A 374 69.99 17.93 1.43
N ILE A 375 70.66 18.15 0.32
CA ILE A 375 70.06 18.44 -0.99
C ILE A 375 70.37 17.28 -1.93
N VAL A 376 69.35 16.76 -2.61
CA VAL A 376 69.49 15.77 -3.67
C VAL A 376 69.16 16.44 -4.99
N LEU A 377 70.19 16.60 -5.83
CA LEU A 377 70.07 17.24 -7.14
C LEU A 377 69.97 16.19 -8.23
N LYS A 378 69.03 16.37 -9.17
CA LYS A 378 69.00 15.55 -10.38
C LYS A 378 70.00 16.08 -11.40
N THR A 379 71.19 15.48 -11.47
CA THR A 379 72.30 15.93 -12.32
C THR A 379 73.20 14.77 -12.72
N ASN A 380 73.78 14.83 -13.93
CA ASN A 380 74.72 13.84 -14.46
C ASN A 380 76.19 14.26 -14.34
N SER A 381 76.46 15.43 -13.77
CA SER A 381 77.79 16.04 -13.68
C SER A 381 78.06 16.57 -12.28
N ILE A 382 79.19 16.13 -11.70
CA ILE A 382 79.70 16.64 -10.43
C ILE A 382 80.05 18.13 -10.53
N GLN A 383 80.52 18.59 -11.68
CA GLN A 383 80.82 20.00 -11.93
C GLN A 383 79.56 20.87 -11.86
N ASN A 384 78.43 20.36 -12.37
CA ASN A 384 77.15 21.07 -12.26
C ASN A 384 76.63 21.07 -10.81
N ALA A 385 76.77 19.96 -10.08
CA ALA A 385 76.43 19.92 -8.66
C ALA A 385 77.25 20.96 -7.87
N VAL A 386 78.58 20.96 -8.03
CA VAL A 386 79.49 21.92 -7.39
C VAL A 386 79.16 23.36 -7.77
N LYS A 387 78.77 23.63 -9.04
CA LYS A 387 78.34 24.96 -9.47
C LYS A 387 77.10 25.45 -8.71
N ILE A 388 76.10 24.59 -8.54
CA ILE A 388 74.89 24.90 -7.78
C ILE A 388 75.24 25.11 -6.30
N THR A 389 76.06 24.23 -5.71
CA THR A 389 76.57 24.37 -4.34
C THR A 389 77.31 25.68 -4.13
N LYS A 390 78.13 26.10 -5.11
CA LYS A 390 78.85 27.38 -5.06
C LYS A 390 77.91 28.57 -5.03
N ASN A 391 76.86 28.56 -5.84
CA ASN A 391 75.82 29.59 -5.83
C ASN A 391 75.09 29.64 -4.47
N ILE A 392 74.75 28.47 -3.90
CA ILE A 392 74.15 28.38 -2.57
C ILE A 392 75.08 28.98 -1.51
N ARG A 393 76.36 28.57 -1.51
CA ARG A 393 77.38 29.09 -0.57
C ARG A 393 77.54 30.60 -0.68
N GLU A 394 77.63 31.14 -1.90
CA GLU A 394 77.76 32.58 -2.12
C GLU A 394 76.51 33.36 -1.67
N ASN A 395 75.31 32.82 -1.90
CA ASN A 395 74.06 33.41 -1.40
C ASN A 395 74.00 33.40 0.14
N ILE A 396 74.45 32.32 0.78
CA ILE A 396 74.53 32.24 2.25
C ILE A 396 75.55 33.24 2.77
N HIS A 397 76.80 33.19 2.29
CA HIS A 397 77.88 34.06 2.74
C HIS A 397 77.57 35.55 2.53
N SER A 398 76.88 35.92 1.46
CA SER A 398 76.50 37.31 1.17
C SER A 398 75.25 37.78 1.91
N THR A 399 74.51 36.86 2.54
CA THR A 399 73.32 37.20 3.31
C THR A 399 73.70 37.50 4.76
N LEU A 400 73.23 38.64 5.25
CA LEU A 400 73.24 38.95 6.67
C LEU A 400 72.00 38.33 7.29
N PHE A 401 72.21 37.31 8.13
CA PHE A 401 71.14 36.65 8.87
C PHE A 401 70.74 37.51 10.06
N HIS A 402 69.57 37.21 10.64
CA HIS A 402 69.04 37.76 11.89
C HIS A 402 69.93 38.82 12.60
N ASN A 403 69.57 40.11 12.50
CA ASN A 403 70.30 41.23 13.11
C ASN A 403 71.79 41.33 12.70
N SER A 404 72.09 41.08 11.42
CA SER A 404 73.43 41.23 10.83
C SER A 404 74.47 40.20 11.29
N ILE A 405 74.03 39.00 11.64
CA ILE A 405 74.91 37.87 11.97
C ILE A 405 75.45 37.26 10.66
N PRO A 406 76.78 37.23 10.45
CA PRO A 406 77.35 36.52 9.32
C PRO A 406 77.28 35.01 9.59
N VAL A 407 76.75 34.26 8.63
CA VAL A 407 76.67 32.78 8.68
C VAL A 407 77.36 32.21 7.46
N THR A 408 78.15 31.18 7.68
CA THR A 408 78.80 30.41 6.61
C THR A 408 78.45 28.95 6.74
N CYS A 409 78.58 28.21 5.64
CA CYS A 409 78.33 26.77 5.64
C CYS A 409 79.46 26.06 4.91
N SER A 410 79.77 24.86 5.39
CA SER A 410 80.64 23.93 4.71
C SER A 410 79.82 22.92 3.94
N PHE A 411 80.35 22.40 2.82
CA PHE A 411 79.61 21.53 1.92
C PHE A 411 80.45 20.32 1.47
N GLY A 412 79.87 19.12 1.59
CA GLY A 412 80.35 17.88 0.98
C GLY A 412 79.47 17.49 -0.20
N VAL A 413 80.06 17.37 -1.40
CA VAL A 413 79.34 17.11 -2.64
C VAL A 413 79.81 15.81 -3.29
N THR A 414 78.90 14.88 -3.58
CA THR A 414 79.27 13.66 -4.30
C THR A 414 78.20 13.19 -5.25
N MET A 415 78.59 12.52 -6.33
CA MET A 415 77.64 11.84 -7.21
C MET A 415 77.07 10.61 -6.51
N ILE A 416 75.89 10.17 -6.92
CA ILE A 416 75.42 8.82 -6.66
C ILE A 416 75.77 8.00 -7.90
N ASP A 417 76.79 7.15 -7.79
CA ASP A 417 77.18 6.23 -8.86
C ASP A 417 76.61 4.84 -8.59
N ARG A 418 76.40 4.03 -9.63
CA ARG A 418 75.99 2.64 -9.42
C ARG A 418 77.20 1.70 -9.52
N PRO A 419 77.28 0.68 -8.66
CA PRO A 419 76.33 0.30 -7.61
C PRO A 419 76.69 0.87 -6.23
N ASP A 420 76.34 2.12 -5.92
CA ASP A 420 76.47 2.65 -4.55
C ASP A 420 75.31 2.20 -3.64
N ASP A 421 75.65 1.90 -2.38
CA ASP A 421 74.70 1.86 -1.27
C ASP A 421 74.42 3.29 -0.80
N LEU A 422 73.14 3.69 -0.72
CA LEU A 422 72.73 5.06 -0.35
C LEU A 422 73.30 5.49 1.01
N ASP A 423 73.40 4.57 1.96
CA ASP A 423 74.01 4.83 3.27
C ASP A 423 75.51 5.12 3.15
N MET A 424 76.21 4.45 2.22
CA MET A 424 77.61 4.73 1.92
C MET A 424 77.79 6.07 1.21
N VAL A 425 76.86 6.47 0.33
CA VAL A 425 76.94 7.78 -0.33
C VAL A 425 76.73 8.92 0.64
N LEU A 426 75.76 8.80 1.55
CA LEU A 426 75.56 9.80 2.60
C LEU A 426 76.80 9.91 3.50
N LYS A 427 77.41 8.78 3.89
CA LYS A 427 78.70 8.78 4.63
C LYS A 427 79.84 9.39 3.83
N ARG A 428 79.88 9.19 2.51
CA ARG A 428 80.88 9.82 1.63
C ARG A 428 80.70 11.34 1.58
N ALA A 429 79.45 11.80 1.46
CA ALA A 429 79.14 13.23 1.47
C ALA A 429 79.45 13.88 2.83
N ASP A 430 79.11 13.20 3.93
CA ASP A 430 79.44 13.62 5.30
C ASP A 430 80.95 13.71 5.54
N LYS A 431 81.71 12.71 5.07
CA LYS A 431 83.19 12.76 5.13
C LYS A 431 83.76 13.95 4.36
N LEU A 432 83.24 14.24 3.16
CA LEU A 432 83.66 15.41 2.39
C LEU A 432 83.31 16.72 3.10
N LEU A 433 82.14 16.78 3.75
CA LEU A 433 81.74 17.91 4.57
C LEU A 433 82.71 18.12 5.75
N TYR A 434 83.11 17.02 6.42
CA TYR A 434 84.14 17.07 7.45
C TYR A 434 85.48 17.61 6.92
N ASP A 435 85.93 17.11 5.77
CA ASP A 435 87.15 17.59 5.10
C ASP A 435 87.04 19.09 4.73
N ALA A 436 85.83 19.61 4.47
CA ALA A 436 85.58 21.02 4.20
C ALA A 436 85.72 21.87 5.48
N LYS A 437 85.20 21.37 6.61
CA LYS A 437 85.34 22.02 7.91
C LYS A 437 86.81 22.09 8.36
N ASP A 438 87.57 21.02 8.15
CA ASP A 438 89.00 20.97 8.50
C ASP A 438 89.88 21.84 7.58
N ALA A 439 89.48 22.04 6.33
CA ALA A 439 90.18 22.87 5.38
C ALA A 439 90.00 24.40 5.60
N GLY A 440 89.36 24.79 6.70
CA GLY A 440 89.16 26.20 7.07
C GLY A 440 87.73 26.71 6.95
N ARG A 441 86.74 25.82 6.75
CA ARG A 441 85.29 26.13 6.66
C ARG A 441 84.93 27.03 5.46
N ASP A 442 83.64 27.35 5.31
CA ASP A 442 83.10 28.13 4.19
C ASP A 442 83.60 27.62 2.82
N CYS A 443 83.69 26.30 2.65
CA CYS A 443 84.25 25.72 1.44
C CYS A 443 83.51 24.47 1.01
N ILE A 444 83.83 24.04 -0.22
CA ILE A 444 83.20 22.90 -0.87
C ILE A 444 84.28 21.84 -1.08
N LYS A 445 84.04 20.63 -0.59
CA LYS A 445 84.80 19.44 -0.97
C LYS A 445 83.92 18.55 -1.82
N SER A 446 84.48 18.06 -2.93
CA SER A 446 83.75 17.22 -3.86
C SER A 446 84.54 15.98 -4.26
N SER A 447 83.84 14.84 -4.34
CA SER A 447 84.33 13.65 -5.05
C SER A 447 83.33 13.26 -6.11
N SER A 448 83.81 12.96 -7.32
CA SER A 448 83.03 12.15 -8.26
C SER A 448 82.71 10.82 -7.60
#